data_AF-A0AAU1PFW3-F1
#
_entry.id   AF-A0AAU1PFW3-F1
#
_cell.length_a   1.000
_cell.length_b   1.000
_cell.length_c   1.000
_cell.angle_alpha   90.00
_cell.angle_beta   90.00
_cell.angle_gamma   90.00
#
_symmetry.space_group_name_H-M   'P 1'
#
loop_
_entity.id
_entity.type
_entity.pdbx_description
1 polymer ?
#
loop_
_entity_poly.entity_id
_entity_poly.type
_entity_poly.pdbx_seq_one_letter_code
_entity_poly.pdbx_strand_id
1 'polypeptide(L)'
;MIAGSVDVWEIAAGLEARGVTDADARRLRHRDVFGLAEELRARVPRSIPRHAPAVPTAGREPVRLPARSAALHLLPGAGCALAVATARPVHLPLLGALLAVLAAAATWAALRQGPLRAAGHETGATWSYGLLGFALYGPQAGAALAGDGPFDPVASTGAFTALALSLLPAAYCARWFAVGARAQLAPSHGLSDFADAVRPRLAAALAGYAAALLALLAATGAVVGDEPVAGPAALGLLLFTARLLAVHGRGRTAAGGLAAACAAEALYLAAALAGLALDGATAEAAICGCAALVLTTRAFRVLPRASAHRRT
;
A
#
# COMPACT_ATOMS: atom_id res chain seq x y z
N MET A 1 -30.57 -0.28 14.06
CA MET A 1 -29.21 0.21 14.38
C MET A 1 -28.80 -0.48 15.67
N ILE A 2 -28.13 -1.62 15.58
CA ILE A 2 -27.79 -2.44 16.75
C ILE A 2 -26.69 -1.68 17.49
N ALA A 3 -26.92 -1.39 18.77
CA ALA A 3 -25.94 -0.78 19.66
C ALA A 3 -24.76 -1.75 19.85
N GLY A 4 -23.83 -1.73 18.88
CA GLY A 4 -22.55 -2.41 19.00
C GLY A 4 -21.75 -1.74 20.11
N SER A 5 -21.18 -2.54 21.01
CA SER A 5 -20.24 -2.07 22.01
C SER A 5 -19.13 -1.29 21.32
N VAL A 6 -19.10 0.04 21.51
CA VAL A 6 -17.99 0.85 21.00
C VAL A 6 -16.74 0.42 21.75
N ASP A 7 -15.75 -0.07 21.01
CA ASP A 7 -14.48 -0.50 21.58
C ASP A 7 -13.67 0.71 22.09
N VAL A 8 -12.85 0.50 23.12
CA VAL A 8 -11.99 1.55 23.72
C VAL A 8 -11.12 2.22 22.67
N TRP A 9 -10.54 1.44 21.76
CA TRP A 9 -9.65 1.96 20.71
C TRP A 9 -10.41 2.86 19.72
N GLU A 10 -11.70 2.62 19.47
CA GLU A 10 -12.49 3.47 18.58
C GLU A 10 -12.78 4.84 19.22
N ILE A 11 -13.02 4.85 20.53
CA ILE A 11 -13.16 6.08 21.32
C ILE A 11 -11.83 6.83 21.34
N ALA A 12 -10.72 6.14 21.62
CA ALA A 12 -9.37 6.74 21.62
C ALA A 12 -9.00 7.33 20.25
N ALA A 13 -9.25 6.60 19.16
CA ALA A 13 -9.08 7.08 17.79
C ALA A 13 -9.96 8.30 17.49
N GLY A 14 -11.19 8.33 18.00
CA GLY A 14 -12.11 9.45 17.88
C GLY A 14 -11.71 10.69 18.69
N LEU A 15 -11.07 10.50 19.85
CA LEU A 15 -10.48 11.56 20.67
C LEU A 15 -9.25 12.16 20.00
N GLU A 16 -8.32 11.32 19.51
CA GLU A 16 -7.13 11.77 18.79
C GLU A 16 -7.51 12.54 17.50
N ALA A 17 -8.54 12.09 16.77
CA ALA A 17 -9.02 12.78 15.58
C ALA A 17 -9.59 14.19 15.87
N ARG A 18 -10.04 14.42 17.11
CA ARG A 18 -10.49 15.73 17.61
C ARG A 18 -9.36 16.56 18.23
N GLY A 19 -8.13 16.07 18.19
CA GLY A 19 -6.94 16.76 18.68
C GLY A 19 -6.61 16.49 20.16
N VAL A 20 -7.31 15.55 20.82
CA VAL A 20 -6.99 15.19 22.21
C VAL A 20 -5.70 14.38 22.25
N THR A 21 -4.75 14.83 23.05
CA THR A 21 -3.43 14.21 23.22
C THR A 21 -3.29 13.54 24.60
N ASP A 22 -2.24 12.73 24.79
CA ASP A 22 -1.94 12.14 26.12
C ASP A 22 -1.71 13.23 27.19
N ALA A 23 -1.24 14.42 26.81
CA ALA A 23 -1.11 15.56 27.73
C ALA A 23 -2.47 16.10 28.17
N ASP A 24 -3.45 16.14 27.27
CA ASP A 24 -4.82 16.58 27.58
C ASP A 24 -5.53 15.57 28.50
N ALA A 25 -5.34 14.28 28.26
CA ALA A 25 -5.84 13.22 29.12
C ALA A 25 -5.30 13.34 30.57
N ARG A 26 -4.01 13.67 30.71
CA ARG A 26 -3.39 13.93 32.03
C ARG A 26 -3.98 15.13 32.75
N ARG A 27 -4.36 16.20 32.02
CA ARG A 27 -5.09 17.34 32.60
C ARG A 27 -6.45 16.92 33.16
N LEU A 28 -7.11 15.98 32.50
CA LEU A 28 -8.37 15.36 32.93
C LEU A 28 -8.20 14.25 33.99
N ARG A 29 -7.02 14.10 34.60
CA ARG A 29 -6.71 13.08 35.63
C ARG A 29 -6.72 11.62 35.11
N HIS A 30 -6.52 11.42 33.81
CA HIS A 30 -6.27 10.09 33.23
C HIS A 30 -4.79 9.91 32.88
N ARG A 31 -4.30 8.68 32.90
CA ARG A 31 -2.89 8.38 32.57
C ARG A 31 -2.53 8.78 31.12
N ASP A 32 -3.47 8.55 30.20
CA ASP A 32 -3.32 8.67 28.75
C ASP A 32 -4.70 8.68 28.06
N VAL A 33 -4.73 8.85 26.73
CA VAL A 33 -5.98 8.90 25.95
C VAL A 33 -6.76 7.58 26.00
N PHE A 34 -6.10 6.42 26.13
CA PHE A 34 -6.78 5.14 26.26
C PHE A 34 -7.48 5.02 27.61
N GLY A 35 -6.86 5.47 28.70
CA GLY A 35 -7.49 5.54 30.01
C GLY A 35 -8.71 6.47 30.04
N LEU A 36 -8.65 7.61 29.35
CA LEU A 36 -9.80 8.49 29.16
C LEU A 36 -10.91 7.80 28.33
N ALA A 37 -10.52 7.09 27.26
CA ALA A 37 -11.45 6.33 26.43
C ALA A 37 -12.14 5.18 27.20
N GLU A 38 -11.42 4.50 28.09
CA GLU A 38 -11.98 3.48 28.97
C GLU A 38 -13.04 4.06 29.91
N GLU A 39 -12.76 5.23 30.51
CA GLU A 39 -13.71 5.91 31.38
C GLU A 39 -14.96 6.36 30.60
N LEU A 40 -14.79 6.96 29.42
CA LEU A 40 -15.92 7.32 28.55
C LEU A 40 -16.74 6.10 28.15
N ARG A 41 -16.09 4.97 27.82
CA ARG A 41 -16.78 3.70 27.55
C ARG A 41 -17.55 3.21 28.77
N ALA A 42 -16.98 3.34 29.97
CA ALA A 42 -17.63 2.91 31.21
C ALA A 42 -18.84 3.78 31.59
N ARG A 43 -18.82 5.07 31.21
CA ARG A 43 -19.91 6.03 31.43
C ARG A 43 -21.09 5.84 30.49
N VAL A 44 -20.92 5.18 29.33
CA VAL A 44 -22.05 4.84 28.45
C VAL A 44 -22.94 3.83 29.17
N PRO A 45 -24.20 4.17 29.49
CA PRO A 45 -25.10 3.24 30.14
C PRO A 45 -25.27 2.02 29.25
N ARG A 46 -24.74 0.88 29.67
CA ARG A 46 -25.09 -0.39 29.04
C ARG A 46 -26.56 -0.59 29.33
N SER A 47 -27.42 -0.46 28.32
CA SER A 47 -28.80 -0.92 28.43
C SER A 47 -28.72 -2.40 28.78
N ILE A 48 -28.93 -2.70 30.06
CA ILE A 48 -28.98 -4.06 30.58
C ILE A 48 -30.04 -4.78 29.73
N PRO A 49 -29.71 -5.83 28.96
CA PRO A 49 -30.74 -6.74 28.51
C PRO A 49 -31.30 -7.37 29.79
N ARG A 50 -32.49 -6.93 30.21
CA ARG A 50 -33.25 -7.65 31.23
C ARG A 50 -33.50 -9.05 30.65
N HIS A 51 -32.91 -10.04 31.30
CA HIS A 51 -33.08 -11.48 31.06
C HIS A 51 -33.14 -11.89 29.58
N ALA A 52 -31.97 -12.04 28.96
CA ALA A 52 -31.84 -13.07 27.94
C ALA A 52 -31.72 -14.42 28.67
N PRO A 53 -32.43 -15.48 28.22
CA PRO A 53 -32.31 -16.81 28.83
C PRO A 53 -30.86 -17.29 28.77
N ALA A 54 -30.46 -18.11 29.75
CA ALA A 54 -29.13 -18.72 29.80
C ALA A 54 -28.80 -19.37 28.45
N VAL A 55 -27.87 -18.76 27.71
CA VAL A 55 -27.29 -19.37 26.52
C VAL A 55 -26.45 -20.55 27.03
N PRO A 56 -26.65 -21.77 26.52
CA PRO A 56 -25.81 -22.90 26.88
C PRO A 56 -24.35 -22.54 26.63
N THR A 57 -23.45 -22.98 27.49
CA THR A 57 -22.00 -23.01 27.26
C THR A 57 -21.71 -23.85 26.02
N ALA A 58 -21.88 -23.25 24.84
CA ALA A 58 -21.40 -23.80 23.59
C ALA A 58 -19.88 -23.73 23.65
N GLY A 59 -19.27 -24.91 23.79
CA GLY A 59 -17.82 -25.08 23.67
C GLY A 59 -17.31 -24.41 22.41
N ARG A 60 -16.04 -23.99 22.45
CA ARG A 60 -15.28 -23.43 21.33
C ARG A 60 -15.70 -24.05 20.00
N GLU A 61 -16.62 -23.38 19.32
CA GLU A 61 -16.92 -23.70 17.94
C GLU A 61 -15.77 -23.06 17.14
N PRO A 62 -14.98 -23.86 16.40
CA PRO A 62 -13.97 -23.28 15.54
C PRO A 62 -14.70 -22.37 14.56
N VAL A 63 -14.32 -21.09 14.53
CA VAL A 63 -14.74 -20.14 13.50
C VAL A 63 -14.38 -20.78 12.17
N ARG A 64 -15.35 -21.43 11.53
CA ARG A 64 -15.21 -21.92 10.16
C ARG A 64 -15.16 -20.68 9.30
N LEU A 65 -13.96 -20.17 9.07
CA LEU A 65 -13.68 -19.33 7.92
C LEU A 65 -14.23 -20.09 6.71
N PRO A 66 -15.10 -19.49 5.88
CA PRO A 66 -15.64 -20.19 4.73
C PRO A 66 -14.45 -20.64 3.90
N ALA A 67 -14.30 -21.95 3.69
CA ALA A 67 -13.16 -22.55 2.99
C ALA A 67 -12.92 -21.90 1.61
N ARG A 68 -13.95 -21.25 1.05
CA ARG A 68 -13.91 -20.41 -0.15
C ARG A 68 -13.01 -19.18 -0.04
N SER A 69 -12.94 -18.52 1.13
CA SER A 69 -12.05 -17.38 1.40
C SER A 69 -10.60 -17.84 1.61
N ALA A 70 -10.38 -18.96 2.32
CA ALA A 70 -9.06 -19.55 2.47
C ALA A 70 -8.52 -20.11 1.15
N ALA A 71 -9.37 -20.73 0.32
CA ALA A 71 -9.02 -21.21 -1.02
C ALA A 71 -8.66 -20.06 -1.98
N LEU A 72 -9.39 -18.94 -1.92
CA LEU A 72 -9.04 -17.71 -2.66
C LEU A 72 -7.73 -17.06 -2.15
N HIS A 73 -7.30 -17.33 -0.92
CA HIS A 73 -6.03 -16.87 -0.35
C HIS A 73 -4.87 -17.86 -0.51
N LEU A 74 -5.14 -19.14 -0.80
CA LEU A 74 -4.15 -20.20 -0.99
C LEU A 74 -3.87 -20.48 -2.48
N LEU A 75 -4.80 -20.16 -3.38
CA LEU A 75 -4.63 -20.23 -4.84
C LEU A 75 -3.41 -19.46 -5.38
N PRO A 76 -3.09 -18.23 -4.93
CA PRO A 76 -1.94 -17.51 -5.48
C PRO A 76 -0.60 -18.06 -4.96
N GLY A 77 -0.56 -18.58 -3.73
CA GLY A 77 0.64 -19.22 -3.17
C GLY A 77 0.95 -20.57 -3.85
N ALA A 78 -0.10 -21.35 -4.12
CA ALA A 78 0.02 -22.59 -4.90
C ALA A 78 0.44 -22.32 -6.35
N GLY A 79 -0.06 -21.24 -6.97
CA GLY A 79 0.34 -20.80 -8.30
C GLY A 79 1.81 -20.38 -8.39
N CYS A 80 2.31 -19.64 -7.39
CA CYS A 80 3.73 -19.26 -7.33
C CYS A 80 4.66 -20.45 -7.06
N ALA A 81 4.26 -21.38 -6.19
CA ALA A 81 5.03 -22.60 -5.94
C ALA A 81 5.07 -23.52 -7.18
N LEU A 82 3.96 -23.63 -7.93
CA LEU A 82 3.89 -24.36 -9.19
C LEU A 82 4.69 -23.68 -10.32
N ALA A 83 4.71 -22.35 -10.39
CA ALA A 83 5.50 -21.60 -11.36
C ALA A 83 7.02 -21.77 -11.14
N VAL A 84 7.46 -21.82 -9.87
CA VAL A 84 8.87 -22.10 -9.53
C VAL A 84 9.21 -23.57 -9.78
N ALA A 85 8.29 -24.50 -9.51
CA ALA A 85 8.51 -25.92 -9.76
C ALA A 85 8.54 -26.29 -11.26
N THR A 86 7.99 -25.45 -12.15
CA THR A 86 7.94 -25.69 -13.60
C THR A 86 8.95 -24.89 -14.42
N ALA A 87 9.72 -24.01 -13.77
CA ALA A 87 10.87 -23.32 -14.35
C ALA A 87 12.17 -24.00 -13.87
N ARG A 88 12.56 -25.16 -14.41
CA ARG A 88 13.28 -25.28 -15.70
C ARG A 88 13.52 -26.75 -16.07
N PRO A 89 13.91 -27.05 -17.34
CA PRO A 89 13.89 -26.22 -18.53
C PRO A 89 12.94 -26.77 -19.62
N VAL A 90 12.71 -25.92 -20.63
CA VAL A 90 12.28 -26.19 -22.02
C VAL A 90 11.10 -25.28 -22.41
N HIS A 91 11.47 -24.22 -23.12
CA HIS A 91 10.70 -23.44 -24.08
C HIS A 91 9.24 -23.12 -23.74
N LEU A 92 8.98 -22.05 -22.98
CA LEU A 92 7.86 -21.10 -23.22
C LEU A 92 7.90 -19.93 -22.20
N PRO A 93 8.96 -19.10 -22.20
CA PRO A 93 9.03 -17.89 -21.36
C PRO A 93 7.83 -16.96 -21.59
N LEU A 94 7.28 -16.95 -22.81
CA LEU A 94 6.11 -16.18 -23.20
C LEU A 94 4.83 -16.63 -22.48
N LEU A 95 4.68 -17.93 -22.21
CA LEU A 95 3.49 -18.50 -21.58
C LEU A 95 3.50 -18.29 -20.06
N GLY A 96 4.70 -18.31 -19.45
CA GLY A 96 4.92 -17.89 -18.07
C GLY A 96 4.67 -16.39 -17.87
N ALA A 97 5.18 -15.55 -18.78
CA ALA A 97 4.91 -14.11 -18.77
C ALA A 97 3.43 -13.80 -18.99
N LEU A 98 2.76 -14.48 -19.92
CA LEU A 98 1.33 -14.31 -20.19
C LEU A 98 0.45 -14.71 -18.99
N LEU A 99 0.73 -15.85 -18.35
CA LEU A 99 0.01 -16.28 -17.16
C LEU A 99 0.24 -15.35 -15.96
N ALA A 100 1.46 -14.80 -15.84
CA ALA A 100 1.77 -13.78 -14.84
C ALA A 100 1.03 -12.47 -15.10
N VAL A 101 0.96 -12.01 -16.35
CA VAL A 101 0.21 -10.83 -16.78
C VAL A 101 -1.29 -11.02 -16.55
N LEU A 102 -1.85 -12.19 -16.87
CA LEU A 102 -3.26 -12.50 -16.64
C LEU A 102 -3.60 -12.62 -15.15
N ALA A 103 -2.71 -13.19 -14.34
CA ALA A 103 -2.87 -13.23 -12.88
C ALA A 103 -2.74 -11.82 -12.25
N ALA A 104 -1.80 -11.01 -12.74
CA ALA A 104 -1.64 -9.61 -12.35
C ALA A 104 -2.87 -8.77 -12.74
N ALA A 105 -3.41 -8.97 -13.95
CA ALA A 105 -4.61 -8.30 -14.43
C ALA A 105 -5.86 -8.73 -13.64
N ALA A 106 -6.01 -10.02 -13.32
CA ALA A 106 -7.13 -10.53 -12.53
C ALA A 106 -7.07 -10.05 -11.07
N THR A 107 -5.88 -9.99 -10.47
CA THR A 107 -5.68 -9.43 -9.13
C THR A 107 -5.85 -7.91 -9.13
N TRP A 108 -5.41 -7.22 -10.17
CA TRP A 108 -5.61 -5.78 -10.35
C TRP A 108 -7.10 -5.44 -10.54
N ALA A 109 -7.85 -6.25 -11.30
CA ALA A 109 -9.30 -6.15 -11.41
C ALA A 109 -9.99 -6.42 -10.06
N ALA A 110 -9.54 -7.42 -9.31
CA ALA A 110 -10.07 -7.71 -7.97
C ALA A 110 -9.78 -6.57 -6.96
N LEU A 111 -8.65 -5.87 -7.12
CA LEU A 111 -8.30 -4.70 -6.31
C LEU A 111 -9.07 -3.44 -6.72
N ARG A 112 -9.47 -3.31 -8.00
CA ARG A 112 -10.24 -2.17 -8.52
C ARG A 112 -11.76 -2.34 -8.40
N GLN A 113 -12.27 -3.56 -8.45
CA GLN A 113 -13.71 -3.87 -8.45
C GLN A 113 -14.21 -4.50 -7.14
N GLY A 114 -13.32 -4.84 -6.20
CA GLY A 114 -13.69 -5.42 -4.92
C GLY A 114 -14.16 -4.40 -3.86
N PRO A 115 -14.72 -4.89 -2.73
CA PRO A 115 -15.28 -4.10 -1.62
C PRO A 115 -14.25 -3.25 -0.83
N LEU A 116 -13.05 -3.09 -1.38
CA LEU A 116 -11.92 -2.30 -0.86
C LEU A 116 -11.72 -0.99 -1.65
N ARG A 117 -12.67 -0.64 -2.53
CA ARG A 117 -12.75 0.69 -3.14
C ARG A 117 -12.83 1.73 -2.02
N ALA A 118 -11.84 2.61 -1.93
CA ALA A 118 -12.01 3.85 -1.19
C ALA A 118 -13.13 4.63 -1.89
N ALA A 119 -14.29 4.75 -1.25
CA ALA A 119 -15.39 5.53 -1.78
C ALA A 119 -14.90 6.96 -2.11
N GLY A 120 -14.99 7.36 -3.38
CA GLY A 120 -14.98 8.77 -3.79
C GLY A 120 -13.70 9.39 -4.37
N HIS A 121 -12.69 8.66 -4.85
CA HIS A 121 -11.51 9.32 -5.47
C HIS A 121 -11.00 8.62 -6.74
N GLU A 122 -11.67 8.87 -7.86
CA GLU A 122 -11.28 8.38 -9.20
C GLU A 122 -9.96 8.98 -9.70
N THR A 123 -9.61 10.18 -9.25
CA THR A 123 -8.44 10.94 -9.71
C THR A 123 -7.10 10.25 -9.42
N GLY A 124 -6.97 9.56 -8.28
CA GLY A 124 -5.75 8.85 -7.92
C GLY A 124 -5.39 7.73 -8.91
N ALA A 125 -6.40 7.06 -9.47
CA ALA A 125 -6.20 6.00 -10.44
C ALA A 125 -5.65 6.56 -11.76
N THR A 126 -6.13 7.72 -12.20
CA THR A 126 -5.68 8.41 -13.42
C THR A 126 -4.19 8.76 -13.34
N TRP A 127 -3.75 9.33 -12.22
CA TRP A 127 -2.33 9.67 -12.03
C TRP A 127 -1.43 8.43 -12.01
N SER A 128 -1.85 7.34 -11.33
CA SER A 128 -1.09 6.09 -11.37
C SER A 128 -0.93 5.53 -12.79
N TYR A 129 -1.91 5.71 -13.67
CA TYR A 129 -1.77 5.32 -15.07
C TYR A 129 -0.81 6.21 -15.84
N GLY A 130 -0.83 7.53 -15.59
CA GLY A 130 0.13 8.47 -16.15
C GLY A 130 1.56 8.06 -15.84
N LEU A 131 1.87 7.81 -14.56
CA LEU A 131 3.20 7.38 -14.11
C LEU A 131 3.62 6.03 -14.70
N LEU A 132 2.70 5.07 -14.78
CA LEU A 132 2.99 3.76 -15.40
C LEU A 132 3.23 3.89 -16.91
N GLY A 133 2.50 4.79 -17.58
CA GLY A 133 2.74 5.12 -18.98
C GLY A 133 4.08 5.80 -19.19
N PHE A 134 4.46 6.71 -18.28
CA PHE A 134 5.79 7.33 -18.29
C PHE A 134 6.90 6.31 -18.02
N ALA A 135 6.78 5.42 -17.03
CA ALA A 135 7.81 4.39 -16.83
C ALA A 135 7.95 3.43 -18.02
N LEU A 136 6.88 3.22 -18.79
CA LEU A 136 6.91 2.34 -19.96
C LEU A 136 7.48 3.02 -21.21
N TYR A 137 7.20 4.31 -21.41
CA TYR A 137 7.50 5.02 -22.66
C TYR A 137 8.27 6.33 -22.49
N GLY A 138 8.24 6.94 -21.31
CA GLY A 138 8.78 8.26 -20.98
C GLY A 138 10.29 8.39 -21.17
N PRO A 139 11.12 7.51 -20.59
CA PRO A 139 12.57 7.54 -20.83
C PRO A 139 12.92 7.45 -22.32
N GLN A 140 12.30 6.50 -23.04
CA GLN A 140 12.50 6.30 -24.49
C GLN A 140 11.97 7.47 -25.32
N ALA A 141 10.82 8.04 -24.95
CA ALA A 141 10.27 9.22 -25.59
C ALA A 141 11.19 10.43 -25.37
N GLY A 142 11.73 10.63 -24.17
CA GLY A 142 12.68 11.70 -23.88
C GLY A 142 13.95 11.60 -24.72
N ALA A 143 14.54 10.40 -24.80
CA ALA A 143 15.71 10.15 -25.65
C ALA A 143 15.42 10.39 -27.14
N ALA A 144 14.28 9.89 -27.64
CA ALA A 144 13.87 10.10 -29.02
C ALA A 144 13.62 11.59 -29.34
N LEU A 145 13.01 12.33 -28.41
CA LEU A 145 12.78 13.78 -28.53
C LEU A 145 14.08 14.59 -28.47
N ALA A 146 15.09 14.12 -27.73
CA ALA A 146 16.42 14.70 -27.69
C ALA A 146 17.28 14.37 -28.94
N GLY A 147 16.82 13.43 -29.77
CA GLY A 147 17.54 12.99 -30.98
C GLY A 147 18.56 11.88 -30.75
N ASP A 148 18.55 11.23 -29.58
CA ASP A 148 19.53 10.20 -29.18
C ASP A 148 19.26 8.81 -29.79
N GLY A 149 18.22 8.68 -30.63
CA GLY A 149 17.91 7.43 -31.34
C GLY A 149 16.43 7.26 -31.66
N PRO A 150 16.07 6.18 -32.37
CA PRO A 150 14.68 5.85 -32.65
C PRO A 150 13.95 5.40 -31.38
N PHE A 151 12.65 5.66 -31.31
CA PHE A 151 11.80 5.19 -30.22
C PHE A 151 11.62 3.66 -30.27
N ASP A 152 12.01 2.97 -29.19
CA ASP A 152 11.77 1.54 -29.01
C ASP A 152 10.64 1.28 -27.98
N PRO A 153 9.48 0.75 -28.41
CA PRO A 153 8.35 0.51 -27.51
C PRO A 153 8.54 -0.68 -26.56
N VAL A 154 9.54 -1.55 -26.76
CA VAL A 154 9.71 -2.76 -25.93
C VAL A 154 10.82 -2.65 -24.88
N ALA A 155 11.59 -1.57 -24.91
CA ALA A 155 12.79 -1.40 -24.10
C ALA A 155 12.57 -1.22 -22.58
N SER A 156 11.33 -1.15 -22.10
CA SER A 156 11.00 -1.06 -20.67
C SER A 156 9.98 -2.12 -20.23
N THR A 157 9.83 -3.18 -21.03
CA THR A 157 8.87 -4.24 -20.76
C THR A 157 9.28 -5.14 -19.59
N GLY A 158 10.58 -5.29 -19.32
CA GLY A 158 11.09 -6.05 -18.17
C GLY A 158 10.70 -5.37 -16.84
N ALA A 159 11.00 -4.09 -16.71
CA ALA A 159 10.68 -3.24 -15.58
C ALA A 159 9.16 -3.18 -15.33
N PHE A 160 8.36 -3.03 -16.38
CA PHE A 160 6.90 -3.05 -16.27
C PHE A 160 6.40 -4.42 -15.77
N THR A 161 7.00 -5.51 -16.24
CA THR A 161 6.68 -6.87 -15.78
C THR A 161 7.03 -7.04 -14.30
N ALA A 162 8.20 -6.56 -13.86
CA ALA A 162 8.58 -6.58 -12.45
C ALA A 162 7.62 -5.77 -11.57
N LEU A 163 7.21 -4.57 -12.02
CA LEU A 163 6.21 -3.74 -11.35
C LEU A 163 4.86 -4.45 -11.23
N ALA A 164 4.40 -5.12 -12.29
CA ALA A 164 3.18 -5.91 -12.28
C ALA A 164 3.26 -7.09 -11.31
N LEU A 165 4.37 -7.84 -11.30
CA LEU A 165 4.63 -8.92 -10.35
C LEU A 165 4.72 -8.42 -8.90
N SER A 166 5.20 -7.20 -8.68
CA SER A 166 5.33 -6.59 -7.35
C SER A 166 3.99 -6.30 -6.66
N LEU A 167 2.86 -6.37 -7.38
CA LEU A 167 1.53 -6.17 -6.81
C LEU A 167 1.20 -7.20 -5.71
N LEU A 168 1.73 -8.43 -5.83
CA LEU A 168 1.55 -9.48 -4.84
C LEU A 168 2.29 -9.18 -3.52
N PRO A 169 3.61 -8.91 -3.50
CA PRO A 169 4.30 -8.51 -2.28
C PRO A 169 3.75 -7.18 -1.73
N ALA A 170 3.36 -6.22 -2.58
CA ALA A 170 2.70 -5.00 -2.13
C ALA A 170 1.42 -5.29 -1.33
N ALA A 171 0.54 -6.15 -1.84
CA ALA A 171 -0.69 -6.51 -1.14
C ALA A 171 -0.41 -7.26 0.18
N TYR A 172 0.58 -8.15 0.17
CA TYR A 172 1.01 -8.88 1.36
C TYR A 172 1.56 -7.94 2.43
N CYS A 173 2.53 -7.08 2.10
CA CYS A 173 3.14 -6.11 3.01
C CYS A 173 2.10 -5.13 3.58
N ALA A 174 1.19 -4.63 2.74
CA ALA A 174 0.11 -3.75 3.21
C ALA A 174 -0.84 -4.44 4.20
N ARG A 175 -1.21 -5.69 3.93
CA ARG A 175 -2.06 -6.49 4.83
C ARG A 175 -1.34 -6.81 6.13
N TRP A 176 -0.08 -7.24 6.05
CA TRP A 176 0.75 -7.52 7.22
C TRP A 176 0.89 -6.28 8.11
N PHE A 177 1.17 -5.13 7.52
CA PHE A 177 1.22 -3.86 8.24
C PHE A 177 -0.13 -3.52 8.89
N ALA A 178 -1.24 -3.60 8.14
CA ALA A 178 -2.57 -3.24 8.66
C ALA A 178 -3.02 -4.17 9.80
N VAL A 179 -2.76 -5.48 9.70
CA VAL A 179 -3.06 -6.44 10.77
C VAL A 179 -2.14 -6.21 11.97
N GLY A 180 -0.84 -6.02 11.73
CA GLY A 180 0.16 -5.78 12.78
C GLY A 180 -0.11 -4.49 13.55
N ALA A 181 -0.43 -3.39 12.86
CA ALA A 181 -0.77 -2.11 13.48
C ALA A 181 -2.04 -2.23 14.33
N ARG A 182 -3.10 -2.89 13.83
CA ARG A 182 -4.32 -3.14 14.61
C ARG A 182 -4.07 -4.01 15.85
N ALA A 183 -3.19 -5.00 15.74
CA ALA A 183 -2.84 -5.85 16.88
C ALA A 183 -2.10 -5.09 18.00
N GLN A 184 -1.52 -3.91 17.72
CA GLN A 184 -0.91 -3.06 18.75
C GLN A 184 -1.91 -2.16 19.49
N LEU A 185 -3.16 -2.03 19.03
CA LEU A 185 -4.14 -1.17 19.70
C LEU A 185 -4.53 -1.67 21.10
N ALA A 186 -4.53 -2.98 21.32
CA ALA A 186 -4.89 -3.58 22.61
C ALA A 186 -3.77 -3.52 23.68
N PRO A 187 -2.49 -3.82 23.35
CA PRO A 187 -1.41 -3.75 24.33
C PRO A 187 -0.90 -2.33 24.60
N SER A 188 -1.15 -1.34 23.72
CA SER A 188 -0.62 0.01 23.91
C SER A 188 -1.36 0.80 24.99
N HIS A 189 -0.59 1.45 25.85
CA HIS A 189 -1.10 2.25 26.98
C HIS A 189 -0.97 3.76 26.75
N GLY A 190 -1.03 4.22 25.49
CA GLY A 190 -0.85 5.62 25.13
C GLY A 190 -0.64 5.82 23.63
N LEU A 191 -0.84 7.04 23.13
CA LEU A 191 -0.66 7.35 21.72
C LEU A 191 0.83 7.29 21.32
N SER A 192 1.74 7.71 22.21
CA SER A 192 3.17 7.61 21.95
C SER A 192 3.66 6.17 21.87
N ASP A 193 3.22 5.31 22.80
CA ASP A 193 3.56 3.89 22.86
C ASP A 193 3.05 3.15 21.61
N PHE A 194 1.83 3.44 21.19
CA PHE A 194 1.29 2.95 19.92
C PHE A 194 2.13 3.41 18.72
N ALA A 195 2.46 4.70 18.65
CA ALA A 195 3.24 5.23 17.55
C ALA A 195 4.64 4.60 17.45
N ASP A 196 5.30 4.39 18.59
CA ASP A 196 6.62 3.79 18.66
C ASP A 196 6.60 2.30 18.30
N ALA A 197 5.49 1.59 18.57
CA ALA A 197 5.29 0.21 18.12
C ALA A 197 4.96 0.09 16.60
N VAL A 198 4.32 1.09 16.00
CA VAL A 198 3.88 1.07 14.59
C VAL A 198 4.98 1.55 13.63
N ARG A 199 5.79 2.54 14.01
CA ARG A 199 6.91 3.05 13.19
C ARG A 199 7.86 1.97 12.66
N PRO A 200 8.42 1.06 13.48
CA PRO A 200 9.32 0.02 12.98
C PRO A 200 8.61 -0.97 12.05
N ARG A 201 7.31 -1.21 12.24
CA ARG A 201 6.51 -2.06 11.34
C ARG A 201 6.28 -1.39 9.99
N LEU A 202 6.03 -0.08 9.97
CA LEU A 202 5.94 0.68 8.73
C LEU A 202 7.26 0.63 7.96
N ALA A 203 8.39 0.84 8.66
CA ALA A 203 9.72 0.72 8.08
C ALA A 203 9.97 -0.69 7.51
N ALA A 204 9.63 -1.74 8.27
CA ALA A 204 9.76 -3.12 7.81
C ALA A 204 8.89 -3.44 6.59
N ALA A 205 7.67 -2.89 6.51
CA ALA A 205 6.80 -3.09 5.35
C ALA A 205 7.34 -2.41 4.09
N LEU A 206 7.85 -1.17 4.22
CA LEU A 206 8.50 -0.44 3.13
C LEU A 206 9.78 -1.13 2.67
N ALA A 207 10.64 -1.52 3.61
CA ALA A 207 11.89 -2.23 3.32
C ALA A 207 11.64 -3.60 2.69
N GLY A 208 10.68 -4.36 3.22
CA GLY A 208 10.31 -5.67 2.68
C GLY A 208 9.75 -5.58 1.25
N TYR A 209 8.91 -4.57 0.97
CA TYR A 209 8.44 -4.33 -0.38
C TYR A 209 9.57 -3.90 -1.32
N ALA A 210 10.45 -2.97 -0.89
CA ALA A 210 11.58 -2.53 -1.69
C ALA A 210 12.53 -3.69 -2.03
N ALA A 211 12.84 -4.55 -1.05
CA ALA A 211 13.68 -5.73 -1.27
C ALA A 211 13.04 -6.71 -2.26
N ALA A 212 11.74 -6.98 -2.13
CA ALA A 212 11.01 -7.84 -3.06
C ALA A 212 10.97 -7.25 -4.48
N LEU A 213 10.76 -5.94 -4.61
CA LEU A 213 10.76 -5.24 -5.89
C LEU A 213 12.15 -5.28 -6.55
N LEU A 214 13.22 -5.01 -5.80
CA LEU A 214 14.59 -5.09 -6.31
C LEU A 214 14.96 -6.51 -6.76
N ALA A 215 14.52 -7.54 -6.03
CA ALA A 215 14.71 -8.93 -6.45
C ALA A 215 13.96 -9.25 -7.75
N LEU A 216 12.73 -8.74 -7.91
CA LEU A 216 11.96 -8.90 -9.14
C LEU A 216 12.61 -8.17 -10.32
N LEU A 217 13.07 -6.93 -10.12
CA LEU A 217 13.78 -6.15 -11.14
C LEU A 217 15.09 -6.82 -11.56
N ALA A 218 15.86 -7.35 -10.61
CA ALA A 218 17.07 -8.11 -10.89
C ALA A 218 16.76 -9.41 -11.66
N ALA A 219 15.68 -10.10 -11.31
CA ALA A 219 15.26 -11.32 -12.00
C ALA A 219 14.78 -11.04 -13.43
N THR A 220 14.03 -9.96 -13.67
CA THR A 220 13.63 -9.56 -15.03
C THR A 220 14.82 -9.08 -15.84
N GLY A 221 15.73 -8.31 -15.25
CA GLY A 221 16.97 -7.88 -15.91
C GLY A 221 17.86 -9.06 -16.31
N ALA A 222 17.94 -10.11 -15.49
CA ALA A 222 18.66 -11.33 -15.84
C ALA A 222 18.06 -12.10 -17.05
N VAL A 223 16.79 -11.86 -17.39
CA VAL A 223 16.09 -12.50 -18.52
C VAL A 223 16.06 -11.62 -19.76
N VAL A 224 15.80 -10.32 -19.59
CA VAL A 224 15.57 -9.35 -20.68
C VAL A 224 16.85 -8.64 -21.08
N GLY A 225 17.80 -8.46 -20.16
CA GLY A 225 19.04 -7.70 -20.36
C GLY A 225 19.16 -6.51 -19.41
N ASP A 226 20.13 -5.64 -19.68
CA ASP A 226 20.40 -4.47 -18.85
C ASP A 226 19.26 -3.45 -19.01
N GLU A 227 18.44 -3.31 -17.96
CA GLU A 227 17.35 -2.35 -17.89
C GLU A 227 17.54 -1.44 -16.66
N PRO A 228 17.10 -0.17 -16.72
CA PRO A 228 17.23 0.75 -15.61
C PRO A 228 16.43 0.29 -14.40
N VAL A 229 17.12 0.09 -13.26
CA VAL A 229 16.50 -0.39 -12.01
C VAL A 229 15.96 0.76 -11.15
N ALA A 230 16.63 1.92 -11.17
CA ALA A 230 16.37 3.01 -10.21
C ALA A 230 14.99 3.66 -10.39
N GLY A 231 14.59 3.98 -11.62
CA GLY A 231 13.28 4.57 -11.95
C GLY A 231 12.12 3.66 -11.51
N PRO A 232 12.05 2.41 -12.00
CA PRO A 232 11.02 1.45 -11.63
C PRO A 232 10.98 1.15 -10.13
N ALA A 233 12.13 1.07 -9.46
CA ALA A 233 12.18 0.89 -8.01
C ALA A 233 11.56 2.07 -7.26
N ALA A 234 11.88 3.31 -7.66
CA ALA A 234 11.33 4.52 -7.08
C ALA A 234 9.83 4.64 -7.33
N LEU A 235 9.38 4.33 -8.55
CA LEU A 235 7.96 4.33 -8.91
C LEU A 235 7.17 3.29 -8.10
N GLY A 236 7.68 2.06 -7.98
CA GLY A 236 7.05 1.02 -7.18
C GLY A 236 6.88 1.47 -5.72
N LEU A 237 7.91 2.05 -5.12
CA LEU A 237 7.86 2.57 -3.76
C LEU A 237 6.86 3.73 -3.61
N LEU A 238 6.80 4.63 -4.58
CA LEU A 238 5.83 5.72 -4.66
C LEU A 238 4.39 5.16 -4.67
N LEU A 239 4.10 4.22 -5.58
CA LEU A 239 2.78 3.61 -5.72
C LEU A 239 2.37 2.81 -4.47
N PHE A 240 3.30 2.06 -3.88
CA PHE A 240 3.06 1.32 -2.65
C PHE A 240 2.74 2.25 -1.47
N THR A 241 3.49 3.34 -1.32
CA THR A 241 3.26 4.33 -0.25
C THR A 241 1.96 5.08 -0.46
N ALA A 242 1.67 5.52 -1.69
CA ALA A 242 0.41 6.15 -2.05
C ALA A 242 -0.79 5.22 -1.73
N ARG A 243 -0.65 3.93 -2.03
CA ARG A 243 -1.66 2.92 -1.69
C ARG A 243 -1.85 2.76 -0.18
N LEU A 244 -0.76 2.69 0.60
CA LEU A 244 -0.85 2.63 2.06
C LEU A 244 -1.61 3.83 2.62
N LEU A 245 -1.30 5.04 2.15
CA LEU A 245 -2.02 6.26 2.54
C LEU A 245 -3.49 6.18 2.14
N ALA A 246 -3.81 5.76 0.92
CA ALA A 246 -5.18 5.65 0.45
C ALA A 246 -6.03 4.67 1.27
N VAL A 247 -5.47 3.49 1.61
CA VAL A 247 -6.15 2.47 2.43
C VAL A 247 -6.43 2.95 3.86
N HIS A 248 -5.62 3.88 4.37
CA HIS A 248 -5.80 4.49 5.71
C HIS A 248 -6.54 5.84 5.65
N GLY A 249 -7.36 6.07 4.62
CA GLY A 249 -8.22 7.25 4.51
C GLY A 249 -7.50 8.55 4.09
N ARG A 250 -6.25 8.46 3.63
CA ARG A 250 -5.41 9.60 3.21
C ARG A 250 -5.28 9.67 1.68
N GLY A 251 -6.37 9.39 0.97
CA GLY A 251 -6.42 9.36 -0.49
C GLY A 251 -6.05 10.69 -1.15
N ARG A 252 -6.49 11.84 -0.60
CA ARG A 252 -6.12 13.16 -1.15
C ARG A 252 -4.63 13.44 -1.12
N THR A 253 -3.94 13.09 -0.03
CA THR A 253 -2.48 13.26 0.06
C THR A 253 -1.74 12.31 -0.86
N ALA A 254 -2.25 11.08 -1.03
CA ALA A 254 -1.69 10.13 -2.00
C ALA A 254 -1.84 10.67 -3.44
N ALA A 255 -3.05 11.10 -3.82
CA ALA A 255 -3.33 11.65 -5.13
C ALA A 255 -2.50 12.91 -5.42
N GLY A 256 -2.32 13.81 -4.44
CA GLY A 256 -1.49 15.00 -4.61
C GLY A 256 -0.02 14.67 -4.89
N GLY A 257 0.54 13.66 -4.23
CA GLY A 257 1.91 13.20 -4.50
C GLY A 257 2.07 12.57 -5.89
N LEU A 258 1.10 11.74 -6.30
CA LEU A 258 1.08 11.13 -7.63
C LEU A 258 0.90 12.20 -8.73
N ALA A 259 0.01 13.18 -8.53
CA ALA A 259 -0.20 14.29 -9.46
C ALA A 259 1.04 15.16 -9.61
N ALA A 260 1.75 15.44 -8.51
CA ALA A 260 3.01 16.20 -8.55
C ALA A 260 4.10 15.46 -9.34
N ALA A 261 4.21 14.14 -9.18
CA ALA A 261 5.12 13.31 -9.97
C ALA A 261 4.75 13.33 -11.47
N CYS A 262 3.47 13.14 -11.82
CA CYS A 262 3.02 13.25 -13.21
C CYS A 262 3.30 14.63 -13.83
N ALA A 263 3.11 15.70 -13.07
CA ALA A 263 3.40 17.05 -13.54
C ALA A 263 4.90 17.26 -13.82
N ALA A 264 5.77 16.70 -12.97
CA ALA A 264 7.22 16.75 -13.17
C ALA A 264 7.67 15.92 -14.39
N GLU A 265 7.06 14.76 -14.63
CA GLU A 265 7.30 13.96 -15.85
C GLU A 265 6.87 14.70 -17.11
N ALA A 266 5.72 15.38 -17.09
CA ALA A 266 5.27 16.20 -18.21
C ALA A 266 6.22 17.38 -18.49
N LEU A 267 6.74 18.02 -17.42
CA LEU A 267 7.77 19.07 -17.54
C LEU A 267 9.08 18.53 -18.11
N TYR A 268 9.48 17.32 -17.73
CA TYR A 268 10.64 16.65 -18.32
C TYR A 268 10.46 16.45 -19.84
N LEU A 269 9.31 15.95 -20.30
CA LEU A 269 9.05 15.79 -21.73
C LEU A 269 9.04 17.13 -22.48
N ALA A 270 8.50 18.19 -21.87
CA ALA A 270 8.56 19.54 -22.44
C ALA A 270 9.99 20.07 -22.51
N ALA A 271 10.82 19.80 -21.51
CA ALA A 271 12.24 20.15 -21.52
C ALA A 271 13.02 19.35 -22.58
N ALA A 272 12.67 18.07 -22.79
CA ALA A 272 13.28 17.24 -23.84
C ALA A 272 12.97 17.78 -25.23
N LEU A 273 11.72 18.19 -25.48
CA LEU A 273 11.33 18.90 -26.71
C LEU A 273 12.12 20.20 -26.94
N ALA A 274 12.53 20.87 -25.86
CA ALA A 274 13.33 22.08 -25.92
C ALA A 274 14.85 21.83 -26.00
N GLY A 275 15.30 20.57 -26.00
CA GLY A 275 16.72 20.20 -25.98
C GLY A 275 17.43 20.49 -24.65
N LEU A 276 16.69 20.53 -23.54
CA LEU A 276 17.19 20.87 -22.19
C LEU A 276 17.11 19.70 -21.19
N ALA A 277 16.69 18.52 -21.62
CA ALA A 277 16.47 17.39 -20.72
C ALA A 277 17.77 16.65 -20.36
N LEU A 278 17.76 16.08 -19.16
CA LEU A 278 18.73 15.09 -18.71
C LEU A 278 18.37 13.70 -19.25
N ASP A 279 19.20 12.69 -18.97
CA ASP A 279 18.89 11.29 -19.26
C ASP A 279 17.55 10.85 -18.61
N GLY A 280 16.70 10.18 -19.40
CA GLY A 280 15.35 9.84 -18.98
C GLY A 280 15.26 8.86 -17.82
N ALA A 281 16.20 7.91 -17.71
CA ALA A 281 16.24 6.99 -16.59
C ALA A 281 16.62 7.72 -15.29
N THR A 282 17.55 8.68 -15.36
CA THR A 282 17.89 9.52 -14.21
C THR A 282 16.75 10.45 -13.81
N ALA A 283 16.03 11.03 -14.77
CA ALA A 283 14.89 11.88 -14.53
C ALA A 283 13.74 11.12 -13.85
N GLU A 284 13.39 9.93 -14.34
CA GLU A 284 12.37 9.08 -13.72
C GLU A 284 12.74 8.75 -12.27
N ALA A 285 13.98 8.30 -12.03
CA ALA A 285 14.46 7.97 -10.69
C ALA A 285 14.41 9.17 -9.74
N ALA A 286 14.80 10.37 -10.21
CA ALA A 286 14.76 11.59 -9.41
C ALA A 286 13.32 12.02 -9.09
N ILE A 287 12.44 12.08 -10.09
CA ILE A 287 11.05 12.51 -9.93
C ILE A 287 10.29 11.56 -9.01
N CYS A 288 10.30 10.26 -9.33
CA CYS A 288 9.62 9.25 -8.53
C CYS A 288 10.26 9.10 -7.15
N GLY A 289 11.59 9.21 -7.04
CA GLY A 289 12.32 9.11 -5.78
C GLY A 289 11.99 10.25 -4.82
N CYS A 290 12.00 11.50 -5.30
CA CYS A 290 11.61 12.66 -4.50
C CYS A 290 10.15 12.56 -4.04
N ALA A 291 9.23 12.19 -4.93
CA ALA A 291 7.83 12.01 -4.57
C ALA A 291 7.64 10.88 -3.54
N ALA A 292 8.35 9.76 -3.70
CA ALA A 292 8.34 8.65 -2.75
C ALA A 292 8.86 9.07 -1.38
N LEU A 293 9.96 9.83 -1.31
CA LEU A 293 10.52 10.37 -0.06
C LEU A 293 9.55 11.31 0.66
N VAL A 294 8.86 12.18 -0.08
CA VAL A 294 7.85 13.07 0.48
C VAL A 294 6.67 12.27 1.05
N LEU A 295 6.14 11.30 0.27
CA LEU A 295 5.02 10.48 0.72
C LEU A 295 5.38 9.55 1.88
N THR A 296 6.57 8.96 1.88
CA THR A 296 7.05 8.12 2.99
C THR A 296 7.21 8.94 4.26
N THR A 297 7.83 10.12 4.20
CA THR A 297 7.91 11.05 5.33
C THR A 297 6.52 11.41 5.86
N ARG A 298 5.55 11.66 4.97
CA ARG A 298 4.15 11.88 5.35
C ARG A 298 3.51 10.64 5.98
N ALA A 299 3.77 9.45 5.45
CA ALA A 299 3.28 8.18 5.99
C ALA A 299 3.78 7.96 7.42
N PHE A 300 5.07 8.19 7.71
CA PHE A 300 5.64 8.09 9.06
C PHE A 300 5.06 9.12 10.05
N ARG A 301 4.53 10.25 9.57
CA ARG A 301 3.87 11.25 10.43
C ARG A 301 2.40 10.95 10.71
N VAL A 302 1.74 10.21 9.82
CA VAL A 302 0.28 10.08 9.79
C VAL A 302 -0.21 8.69 10.15
N LEU A 303 0.44 7.63 9.66
CA LEU A 303 0.03 6.25 9.91
C LEU A 303 0.24 5.78 11.35
N PRO A 304 1.25 6.25 12.11
CA PRO A 304 1.37 5.90 13.53
C PRO A 304 0.29 6.50 14.45
N ARG A 305 -0.69 7.23 13.91
CA ARG A 305 -1.82 7.77 14.67
C ARG A 305 -2.93 6.73 14.80
N ALA A 306 -3.48 6.55 15.99
CA ALA A 306 -4.57 5.59 16.23
C ALA A 306 -5.80 5.87 15.34
N SER A 307 -6.09 7.15 15.10
CA SER A 307 -7.12 7.67 14.20
C SER A 307 -7.00 7.18 12.76
N ALA A 308 -5.79 6.85 12.28
CA ALA A 308 -5.58 6.30 10.93
C ALA A 308 -6.12 4.87 10.76
N HIS A 309 -6.40 4.18 11.86
CA HIS A 309 -6.87 2.78 11.86
C HIS A 309 -8.34 2.64 12.26
N ARG A 310 -9.07 3.75 12.39
CA ARG A 310 -10.51 3.74 12.64
C ARG A 310 -11.25 3.10 11.46
N ARG A 311 -12.12 2.13 11.73
CA ARG A 311 -13.06 1.64 10.71
C ARG A 311 -14.08 2.75 10.46
N THR A 312 -14.16 3.22 9.21
CA THR A 312 -15.22 4.10 8.70
C THR A 312 -16.38 3.30 8.17
#